data_AF-A0A6B3CZV1-F1
#
_entry.id   AF-A0A6B3CZV1-F1
#
_cell.length_a   1.000
_cell.length_b   1.000
_cell.length_c   1.000
_cell.angle_alpha   90.00
_cell.angle_beta   90.00
_cell.angle_gamma   90.00
#
_symmetry.space_group_name_H-M   'P 1'
#
loop_
_entity.id
_entity.type
_entity.pdbx_description
1 polymer ?
#
loop_
_entity_poly.entity_id
_entity_poly.type
_entity_poly.pdbx_seq_one_letter_code
_entity_poly.pdbx_strand_id
1 'polypeptide(L)' 'AEHLDVPVRERNALLLAAGYAPRYPETPLEDPALGALREGMERLIRGYEPYPALVVDGTYRVLAANRGITMLMDG' A
#
# COMPACT_ATOMS: atom_id res chain seq x y z
N ALA A 1 -15.33 -8.55 20.75
CA ALA A 1 -14.85 -9.34 19.59
C ALA A 1 -15.03 -8.48 18.33
N GLU A 2 -14.44 -7.29 18.23
CA GLU A 2 -13.01 -6.94 18.35
C GLU A 2 -12.12 -7.68 17.34
N HIS A 3 -11.60 -6.88 16.41
CA HIS A 3 -10.44 -7.11 15.54
C HIS A 3 -10.53 -8.21 14.48
N LEU A 4 -11.44 -8.02 13.53
CA LEU A 4 -11.11 -8.38 12.15
C LEU A 4 -10.88 -7.08 11.38
N ASP A 5 -9.64 -6.58 11.43
CA ASP A 5 -9.05 -5.65 10.47
C ASP A 5 -8.97 -6.34 9.10
N VAL A 6 -10.12 -6.75 8.57
CA VAL A 6 -10.24 -7.19 7.19
C VAL A 6 -10.30 -5.92 6.37
N PRO A 7 -9.23 -5.54 5.64
CA PRO A 7 -9.25 -4.38 4.79
C PRO A 7 -10.36 -4.58 3.77
N VAL A 8 -11.10 -3.51 3.43
CA VAL A 8 -12.26 -3.52 2.52
C VAL A 8 -12.01 -4.29 1.20
N ARG A 9 -10.74 -4.47 0.81
CA ARG A 9 -10.23 -5.27 -0.32
C ARG A 9 -10.63 -6.75 -0.28
N GLU A 10 -10.62 -7.42 0.88
CA GLU A 10 -10.97 -8.84 0.97
C GLU A 10 -12.47 -9.12 0.79
N ARG A 11 -13.34 -8.11 1.00
CA ARG A 11 -14.77 -8.23 0.68
C ARG A 11 -15.03 -8.33 -0.82
N ASN A 12 -14.24 -7.66 -1.66
CA ASN A 12 -14.39 -7.78 -3.11
C ASN A 12 -13.96 -9.16 -3.61
N ALA A 13 -12.91 -9.75 -3.05
CA ALA A 13 -12.49 -11.10 -3.40
C ALA A 13 -13.58 -12.14 -3.07
N LEU A 14 -14.24 -11.99 -1.91
CA LEU A 14 -15.39 -12.83 -1.53
C LEU A 14 -16.62 -12.59 -2.43
N LEU A 15 -16.91 -11.34 -2.82
CA LEU A 15 -17.99 -11.01 -3.74
C LEU A 15 -17.75 -11.55 -5.16
N LEU A 16 -16.49 -11.51 -5.63
CA LEU A 16 -16.08 -12.05 -6.92
C LEU A 16 -16.20 -13.58 -6.95
N ALA A 17 -15.75 -14.26 -5.88
CA ALA A 17 -15.88 -15.71 -5.73
C ALA A 17 -17.35 -16.17 -5.65
N ALA A 18 -18.25 -15.29 -5.19
CA ALA A 18 -19.69 -15.52 -5.14
C ALA A 18 -20.45 -15.09 -6.42
N GLY A 19 -19.75 -14.67 -7.49
CA GLY A 19 -20.36 -14.30 -8.77
C GLY A 19 -21.00 -12.91 -8.82
N TYR A 20 -20.74 -12.04 -7.84
CA TYR A 20 -21.25 -10.67 -7.81
C TYR A 20 -20.23 -9.67 -8.37
N ALA A 21 -20.71 -8.64 -9.08
CA ALA A 21 -19.86 -7.58 -9.61
C ALA A 21 -19.21 -6.76 -8.48
N PRO A 22 -17.90 -6.46 -8.55
CA PRO A 22 -17.18 -5.73 -7.50
C PRO A 22 -17.77 -4.32 -7.33
N ARG A 23 -18.27 -4.03 -6.13
CA ARG A 23 -19.03 -2.79 -5.82
C ARG A 23 -18.16 -1.65 -5.30
N TYR A 24 -16.87 -1.91 -5.07
CA TYR A 24 -15.89 -0.92 -4.66
C TYR A 24 -14.83 -0.79 -5.76
N PRO A 25 -14.78 0.30 -6.53
CA PRO A 25 -13.72 0.52 -7.50
C PRO A 25 -12.39 0.68 -6.77
N GLU A 26 -11.40 -0.13 -7.14
CA GLU A 26 -10.02 0.10 -6.71
C GLU A 26 -9.41 1.19 -7.61
N THR A 27 -9.14 2.35 -7.03
CA THR A 27 -8.34 3.38 -7.70
C THR A 27 -6.88 2.94 -7.61
N PRO A 28 -6.17 2.73 -8.75
CA PRO A 28 -4.75 2.40 -8.74
C PRO A 28 -3.98 3.47 -7.98
N LEU A 29 -2.94 3.09 -7.24
CA LEU A 29 -2.17 4.06 -6.47
C LEU A 29 -1.58 5.13 -7.39
N GLU A 30 -1.29 4.79 -8.64
CA GLU A 30 -0.77 5.62 -9.73
C GLU A 30 -1.78 6.65 -10.28
N ASP A 31 -3.06 6.58 -9.88
CA ASP A 31 -4.08 7.52 -10.30
C ASP A 31 -3.75 8.96 -9.87
N PRO A 32 -3.90 9.96 -10.77
CA PRO A 32 -3.69 11.37 -10.44
C PRO A 32 -4.48 11.85 -9.22
N ALA A 33 -5.68 11.31 -8.98
CA ALA A 33 -6.51 11.64 -7.82
C ALA A 33 -5.84 11.28 -6.48
N LEU A 34 -4.87 10.35 -6.48
CA LEU A 34 -4.12 9.93 -5.31
C LEU A 34 -2.74 10.60 -5.20
N GLY A 35 -2.45 11.63 -6.01
CA GLY A 35 -1.16 12.33 -5.99
C GLY A 35 -0.76 12.86 -4.61
N ALA A 36 -1.68 13.54 -3.92
CA ALA A 36 -1.43 14.08 -2.57
C ALA A 36 -1.14 12.98 -1.53
N LEU A 37 -1.81 11.83 -1.64
CA LEU A 37 -1.55 10.67 -0.80
C LEU A 37 -0.14 10.13 -1.05
N ARG A 38 0.25 9.97 -2.33
CA ARG A 38 1.59 9.51 -2.72
C ARG A 38 2.69 10.43 -2.17
N GLU A 39 2.53 11.74 -2.32
CA GLU A 39 3.47 12.72 -1.78
C GLU A 39 3.58 12.63 -0.25
N GLY A 40 2.45 12.45 0.45
CA GLY A 40 2.43 12.25 1.89
C GLY A 40 3.18 10.98 2.32
N MET A 41 2.94 9.86 1.63
CA MET A 41 3.64 8.60 1.86
C MET A 41 5.15 8.73 1.63
N GLU A 42 5.57 9.41 0.56
CA GLU A 42 6.99 9.67 0.31
C GLU A 42 7.64 10.55 1.40
N ARG A 43 6.95 11.58 1.88
CA ARG A 43 7.46 12.42 2.98
C ARG A 43 7.59 11.61 4.26
N LEU A 44 6.60 10.76 4.55
CA LEU A 44 6.60 9.89 5.72
C LEU A 44 7.77 8.91 5.68
N ILE A 45 7.95 8.16 4.59
CA ILE A 45 9.02 7.16 4.47
C ILE A 45 10.42 7.81 4.47
N ARG A 46 10.56 9.01 3.89
CA ARG A 46 11.81 9.80 3.98
C ARG A 46 12.09 10.29 5.40
N GLY A 47 11.06 10.56 6.21
CA GLY A 47 11.21 10.94 7.61
C GLY A 47 11.86 9.85 8.49
N TYR A 48 11.86 8.60 8.04
CA TYR A 48 12.54 7.50 8.72
C TYR A 48 14.03 7.40 8.39
N GLU A 49 14.58 8.20 7.48
CA GLU A 49 16.02 8.16 7.19
C GLU A 49 16.84 8.49 8.46
N PRO A 50 17.97 7.77 8.72
CA PRO A 50 18.60 6.76 7.87
C PRO A 50 18.09 5.32 8.08
N TYR A 51 17.07 5.09 8.91
CA TYR A 51 16.55 3.74 9.15
C TYR A 51 15.88 3.17 7.89
N PRO A 52 16.19 1.92 7.48
CA PRO A 52 15.57 1.30 6.32
C PRO A 52 14.04 1.19 6.46
N ALA A 53 13.30 1.64 5.45
CA ALA A 53 11.85 1.57 5.41
C ALA A 53 11.32 1.25 4.00
N LEU A 54 10.22 0.48 3.97
CA LEU A 54 9.51 0.05 2.76
C LEU A 54 8.01 0.27 2.98
N VAL A 55 7.32 0.65 1.90
CA VAL A 55 5.86 0.64 1.84
C VAL A 55 5.44 -0.44 0.85
N VAL A 56 4.51 -1.29 1.26
CA VAL A 56 3.97 -2.37 0.43
C VAL A 56 2.45 -2.27 0.32
N ASP A 57 1.89 -2.79 -0.76
CA ASP A 57 0.44 -2.99 -0.86
C ASP A 57 0.00 -4.31 -0.19
N GLY A 58 -1.30 -4.60 -0.25
CA GLY A 58 -1.87 -5.83 0.32
C GLY A 58 -1.43 -7.11 -0.38
N THR A 59 -0.75 -7.04 -1.53
CA THR A 59 -0.16 -8.21 -2.21
C THR A 59 1.36 -8.27 -2.02
N TYR A 60 1.90 -7.49 -1.07
CA TYR A 60 3.33 -7.40 -0.74
C TYR A 60 4.20 -6.82 -1.86
N ARG A 61 3.62 -6.13 -2.84
CA ARG A 61 4.40 -5.41 -3.84
C ARG A 61 4.95 -4.13 -3.23
N VAL A 62 6.23 -3.87 -3.46
CA VAL A 62 6.88 -2.62 -3.02
C VAL A 62 6.30 -1.45 -3.80
N LEU A 63 5.80 -0.46 -3.06
CA LEU A 63 5.27 0.80 -3.57
C LEU A 63 6.27 1.95 -3.43
N ALA A 64 7.05 1.93 -2.35
CA ALA A 64 8.09 2.93 -2.08
C ALA A 64 9.17 2.38 -1.14
N ALA A 65 10.36 2.98 -1.24
CA ALA A 65 11.55 2.65 -0.48
C ALA A 65 12.30 3.94 -0.13
N ASN A 66 12.89 4.04 1.06
CA ASN A 66 13.79 5.14 1.40
C ASN A 66 15.25 4.78 1.14
N ARG A 67 16.15 5.77 1.26
CA ARG A 67 17.59 5.54 1.01
C ARG A 67 18.22 4.52 1.97
N GLY A 68 17.67 4.38 3.17
CA GLY A 68 18.13 3.40 4.16
C GLY A 68 18.06 1.96 3.63
N ILE A 69 17.02 1.60 2.87
CA ILE A 69 16.95 0.25 2.27
C ILE A 69 18.01 0.06 1.19
N THR A 70 18.29 1.09 0.39
CA THR A 70 19.33 1.03 -0.64
C THR A 70 20.69 0.80 0.01
N MET A 71 21.01 1.55 1.07
CA MET A 71 22.24 1.36 1.82
C MET A 71 22.36 -0.03 2.45
N LEU A 72 21.25 -0.60 2.93
CA LEU A 72 21.24 -1.96 3.47
C LEU A 72 21.51 -3.03 2.39
N MET A 73 21.03 -2.80 1.17
CA MET A 73 21.20 -3.73 0.04
C MET A 73 22.55 -3.60 -0.67
N ASP A 74 23.21 -2.45 -0.54
CA ASP A 74 24.53 -2.19 -1.11
C ASP A 74 25.70 -2.73 -0.24
N GLY A 75 25.39 -3.33 0.92
CA GLY A 75 26.35 -3.85 1.92
C GLY A 75 26.71 -5.33 1.76
#